data_AF-A0A1G9FGS2-F1
#
_entry.id   AF-A0A1G9FGS2-F1
#
_cell.length_a   1.000
_cell.length_b   1.000
_cell.length_c   1.000
_cell.angle_alpha   90.00
_cell.angle_beta   90.00
_cell.angle_gamma   90.00
#
_symmetry.space_group_name_H-M   'P 1'
#
loop_
_entity.id
_entity.type
_entity.pdbx_description
1 polymer ?
#
loop_
_entity_poly.entity_id
_entity_poly.type
_entity_poly.pdbx_seq_one_letter_code
_entity_poly.pdbx_strand_id
1 'polypeptide(L)'
;MTIAKRMYLLVAACAIAMIILIGIALSQVIRVYEYTNLANVNGIPSIMELAKAENYYQKLRLNLLRHVTATAQEEKDDYAGQIQNRRKVIEEALDNYKSLQMDEQDKTLLAAEQKMFASYFDQMNHVLALSNTNAPEAVGLLQEADKLAVMLTAKLDEHIVYNQRLSLQDAANAADIKQAVVWEFLGIAVLCLGIIIALGVWITKRLRAQLGVEPAELTVIARNFVEGNLTQKIVLPETDKSSVAYSIRVLQRTLDGLVQSLGYVSQQHD
;
A
#
# COMPACT_ATOMS: atom_id res chain seq x y z
N MET A 1 27.32 26.97 -19.20
CA MET A 1 26.37 27.06 -18.05
C MET A 1 27.00 27.84 -16.90
N THR A 2 26.28 28.83 -16.36
CA THR A 2 26.68 29.60 -15.16
C THR A 2 26.59 28.76 -13.89
N ILE A 3 27.28 29.16 -12.82
CA ILE A 3 27.27 28.49 -11.50
C ILE A 3 25.85 28.40 -10.95
N ALA A 4 25.10 29.51 -11.02
CA ALA A 4 23.71 29.58 -10.58
C ALA A 4 22.81 28.55 -11.29
N LYS A 5 22.96 28.38 -12.62
CA LYS A 5 22.20 27.36 -13.38
C LYS A 5 22.51 25.93 -12.91
N ARG A 6 23.74 25.64 -12.48
CA ARG A 6 24.11 24.32 -11.94
C ARG A 6 23.49 24.09 -10.56
N MET A 7 23.45 25.12 -9.71
CA MET A 7 22.78 25.05 -8.40
C MET A 7 21.27 24.89 -8.54
N TYR A 8 20.62 25.65 -9.43
CA TYR A 8 19.20 25.48 -9.72
C TYR A 8 18.88 24.08 -10.27
N LEU A 9 19.76 23.53 -11.12
CA LEU A 9 19.59 22.16 -11.63
C LEU A 9 19.65 21.13 -10.50
N LEU A 10 20.57 21.26 -9.54
CA LEU A 10 20.65 20.37 -8.39
C LEU A 10 19.41 20.50 -7.49
N VAL A 11 18.96 21.72 -7.20
CA VAL A 11 17.74 21.96 -6.41
C VAL A 11 16.50 21.38 -7.11
N ALA A 12 16.36 21.61 -8.41
CA ALA A 12 15.27 21.05 -9.21
C ALA A 12 15.31 19.52 -9.23
N ALA A 13 16.50 18.92 -9.38
CA ALA A 13 16.67 17.47 -9.33
C ALA A 13 16.25 16.89 -7.96
N CYS A 14 16.64 17.53 -6.86
CA CYS A 14 16.21 17.14 -5.51
C CYS A 14 14.69 17.26 -5.33
N ALA A 15 14.09 18.36 -5.81
CA ALA A 15 12.64 18.57 -5.72
C ALA A 15 11.85 17.52 -6.52
N ILE A 16 12.29 17.23 -7.75
CA ILE A 16 11.69 16.19 -8.59
C ILE A 16 11.84 14.81 -7.94
N ALA A 17 13.03 14.49 -7.41
CA ALA A 17 13.28 13.24 -6.71
C ALA A 17 12.35 13.07 -5.49
N MET A 18 12.12 14.13 -4.71
CA MET A 18 11.17 14.10 -3.60
C MET A 18 9.74 13.87 -4.06
N ILE A 19 9.28 14.56 -5.13
CA ILE A 19 7.93 14.36 -5.67
C ILE A 19 7.73 12.91 -6.13
N ILE A 20 8.72 12.35 -6.83
CA ILE A 20 8.69 10.95 -7.27
C ILE A 20 8.64 10.00 -6.07
N LEU A 21 9.47 10.21 -5.04
CA LEU A 21 9.47 9.40 -3.84
C LEU A 21 8.13 9.47 -3.08
N ILE A 22 7.52 10.66 -2.97
CA ILE A 22 6.21 10.84 -2.35
C ILE A 22 5.14 10.10 -3.16
N GLY A 23 5.12 10.24 -4.48
CA GLY A 23 4.15 9.56 -5.35
C GLY A 23 4.25 8.03 -5.25
N ILE A 24 5.48 7.51 -5.25
CA ILE A 24 5.74 6.07 -5.09
C ILE A 24 5.37 5.61 -3.67
N ALA A 25 5.68 6.40 -2.63
CA ALA A 25 5.31 6.05 -1.27
C ALA A 25 3.78 5.97 -1.10
N LEU A 26 3.04 6.92 -1.65
CA LEU A 26 1.58 6.94 -1.59
C LEU A 26 0.96 5.75 -2.32
N SER A 27 1.42 5.43 -3.53
CA SER A 27 0.91 4.27 -4.27
C SER A 27 1.19 2.95 -3.56
N GLN A 28 2.37 2.82 -2.93
CA GLN A 28 2.74 1.66 -2.15
C GLN A 28 1.93 1.53 -0.86
N VAL A 29 1.60 2.63 -0.18
CA VAL A 29 0.71 2.62 1.00
C VAL A 29 -0.70 2.17 0.62
N ILE A 30 -1.26 2.67 -0.48
CA ILE A 30 -2.58 2.26 -0.96
C ILE A 30 -2.58 0.77 -1.30
N ARG A 31 -1.56 0.31 -2.03
CA ARG A 31 -1.41 -1.11 -2.41
C ARG A 31 -1.35 -2.00 -1.18
N VAL A 32 -0.51 -1.67 -0.19
CA VAL A 32 -0.43 -2.42 1.08
C VAL A 32 -1.78 -2.41 1.80
N TYR A 33 -2.46 -1.27 1.86
CA TYR A 33 -3.78 -1.16 2.48
C TYR A 33 -4.81 -2.04 1.79
N GLU A 34 -4.90 -2.04 0.46
CA GLU A 34 -5.84 -2.90 -0.28
C GLU A 34 -5.58 -4.38 -0.01
N TYR A 35 -4.31 -4.82 -0.04
CA TYR A 35 -3.97 -6.22 0.22
C TYR A 35 -4.17 -6.64 1.67
N THR A 36 -3.78 -5.81 2.65
CA THR A 36 -3.94 -6.16 4.06
C THR A 36 -5.40 -6.09 4.52
N ASN A 37 -6.24 -5.33 3.81
CA ASN A 37 -7.60 -5.06 4.27
C ASN A 37 -8.65 -5.97 3.61
N LEU A 38 -8.32 -6.77 2.60
CA LEU A 38 -9.27 -7.75 2.02
C LEU A 38 -9.81 -8.74 3.07
N ALA A 39 -8.94 -9.25 3.95
CA ALA A 39 -9.33 -10.12 5.06
C ALA A 39 -10.29 -9.43 6.05
N ASN A 40 -10.17 -8.11 6.24
CA ASN A 40 -11.01 -7.35 7.17
C ASN A 40 -12.31 -6.82 6.53
N VAL A 41 -12.28 -6.48 5.23
CA VAL A 41 -13.42 -5.90 4.51
C VAL A 41 -14.37 -6.97 4.02
N ASN A 42 -13.84 -8.08 3.49
CA ASN A 42 -14.66 -9.16 2.95
C ASN A 42 -14.56 -10.44 3.80
N GLY A 43 -13.35 -10.83 4.23
CA GLY A 43 -13.13 -12.10 4.92
C GLY A 43 -13.89 -12.27 6.24
N ILE A 44 -13.69 -11.36 7.20
CA ILE A 44 -14.39 -11.43 8.50
C ILE A 44 -15.92 -11.26 8.33
N PRO A 45 -16.42 -10.26 7.57
CA PRO A 45 -17.85 -10.11 7.36
C PRO A 45 -18.50 -11.31 6.64
N SER A 46 -17.82 -11.94 5.67
CA SER A 46 -18.35 -13.09 4.95
C SER A 46 -18.56 -14.28 5.90
N ILE A 47 -17.57 -14.57 6.75
CA ILE A 47 -17.67 -15.60 7.79
C ILE A 47 -18.79 -15.27 8.77
N MET A 48 -18.95 -14.00 9.15
CA MET A 48 -20.00 -13.57 10.10
C MET A 48 -21.41 -13.77 9.53
N GLU A 49 -21.64 -13.41 8.26
CA GLU A 49 -22.96 -13.61 7.63
C GLU A 49 -23.28 -15.09 7.41
N LEU A 50 -22.30 -15.92 7.01
CA LEU A 50 -22.50 -17.38 6.93
C LEU A 50 -22.79 -17.99 8.31
N ALA A 51 -22.02 -17.64 9.34
CA ALA A 51 -22.24 -18.13 10.70
C ALA A 51 -23.59 -17.65 11.26
N LYS A 52 -24.04 -16.45 10.90
CA LYS A 52 -25.37 -15.94 11.25
C LYS A 52 -26.45 -16.77 10.56
N ALA A 53 -26.34 -17.02 9.25
CA ALA A 53 -27.26 -17.87 8.51
C ALA A 53 -27.33 -19.27 9.14
N GLU A 54 -26.18 -19.89 9.42
CA GLU A 54 -26.09 -21.20 10.06
C GLU A 54 -26.73 -21.21 11.46
N ASN A 55 -26.43 -20.22 12.32
CA ASN A 55 -26.97 -20.15 13.67
C ASN A 55 -28.51 -20.04 13.68
N TYR A 56 -29.06 -19.15 12.85
CA TYR A 56 -30.51 -18.99 12.72
C TYR A 56 -31.17 -20.20 12.07
N TYR A 57 -30.47 -20.88 11.19
CA TYR A 57 -30.89 -22.12 10.60
C TYR A 57 -30.98 -23.28 11.60
N GLN A 58 -29.96 -23.49 12.44
CA GLN A 58 -30.03 -24.51 13.50
C GLN A 58 -31.17 -24.24 14.50
N LYS A 59 -31.33 -22.96 14.85
CA LYS A 59 -32.48 -22.51 15.64
C LYS A 59 -33.80 -22.83 14.93
N LEU A 60 -33.93 -22.53 13.65
CA LEU A 60 -35.13 -22.82 12.88
C LEU A 60 -35.47 -24.31 12.90
N ARG A 61 -34.49 -25.20 12.67
CA ARG A 61 -34.66 -26.67 12.77
C ARG A 61 -35.22 -27.10 14.12
N LEU A 62 -34.70 -26.55 15.21
CA LEU A 62 -35.19 -26.84 16.56
C LEU A 62 -36.65 -26.42 16.74
N ASN A 63 -37.05 -25.26 16.21
CA ASN A 63 -38.43 -24.82 16.28
C ASN A 63 -39.36 -25.68 15.41
N LEU A 64 -38.88 -26.15 14.25
CA LEU A 64 -39.65 -27.08 13.41
C LEU A 64 -39.91 -28.40 14.15
N LEU A 65 -38.89 -28.96 14.80
CA LEU A 65 -39.07 -30.13 15.67
C LEU A 65 -40.09 -29.85 16.77
N ARG A 66 -39.96 -28.73 17.48
CA ARG A 66 -40.90 -28.36 18.56
C ARG A 66 -42.32 -28.18 18.07
N HIS A 67 -42.51 -27.57 16.90
CA HIS A 67 -43.81 -27.44 16.24
C HIS A 67 -44.45 -28.80 15.98
N VAL A 68 -43.67 -29.77 15.47
CA VAL A 68 -44.16 -31.15 15.23
C VAL A 68 -44.55 -31.85 16.54
N THR A 69 -43.79 -31.65 17.61
CA THR A 69 -44.04 -32.30 18.91
C THR A 69 -45.07 -31.59 19.80
N ALA A 70 -45.41 -30.33 19.51
CA ALA A 70 -46.37 -29.56 20.28
C ALA A 70 -47.79 -30.13 20.12
N THR A 71 -48.59 -30.05 21.19
CA THR A 71 -49.98 -30.53 21.20
C THR A 71 -50.99 -29.38 21.16
N ALA A 72 -50.64 -28.23 21.76
CA ALA A 72 -51.49 -27.05 21.77
C ALA A 72 -51.34 -26.24 20.48
N GLN A 73 -52.45 -25.76 19.91
CA GLN A 73 -52.41 -24.97 18.67
C GLN A 73 -51.68 -23.63 18.88
N GLU A 74 -51.87 -22.99 20.03
CA GLU A 74 -51.21 -21.72 20.37
C GLU A 74 -49.67 -21.86 20.36
N GLU A 75 -49.12 -22.97 20.87
CA GLU A 75 -47.68 -23.24 20.82
C GLU A 75 -47.19 -23.45 19.38
N LYS A 76 -47.98 -24.13 18.54
CA LYS A 76 -47.66 -24.31 17.11
C LYS A 76 -47.60 -22.97 16.39
N ASP A 77 -48.59 -22.11 16.61
CA ASP A 77 -48.66 -20.79 16.02
C ASP A 77 -47.45 -19.92 16.43
N ASP A 78 -47.05 -19.99 17.71
CA ASP A 78 -45.83 -19.31 18.19
C ASP A 78 -44.56 -19.85 17.50
N TYR A 79 -44.37 -21.17 17.45
CA TYR A 79 -43.21 -21.77 16.77
C TYR A 79 -43.19 -21.43 15.27
N ALA A 80 -44.35 -21.43 14.60
CA ALA A 80 -44.48 -21.06 13.19
C ALA A 80 -44.08 -19.59 12.96
N GLY A 81 -44.52 -18.67 13.83
CA GLY A 81 -44.10 -17.27 13.80
C GLY A 81 -42.59 -17.11 13.97
N GLN A 82 -42.00 -17.81 14.94
CA GLN A 82 -40.55 -17.81 15.14
C GLN A 82 -39.78 -18.41 13.96
N ILE A 83 -40.29 -19.47 13.33
CA ILE A 83 -39.70 -20.08 12.13
C ILE A 83 -39.65 -19.08 10.98
N GLN A 84 -40.76 -18.37 10.73
CA GLN A 84 -40.81 -17.34 9.69
C GLN A 84 -39.84 -16.20 9.94
N ASN A 85 -39.73 -15.74 11.18
CA ASN A 85 -38.75 -14.71 11.55
C ASN A 85 -37.31 -15.20 11.34
N ARG A 86 -36.99 -16.44 11.73
CA ARG A 86 -35.65 -17.00 11.53
C ARG A 86 -35.33 -17.20 10.05
N ARG A 87 -36.31 -17.63 9.25
CA ARG A 87 -36.17 -17.73 7.79
C ARG A 87 -35.78 -16.39 7.16
N LYS A 88 -36.46 -15.30 7.52
CA LYS A 88 -36.11 -13.95 7.03
C LYS A 88 -34.68 -13.57 7.37
N VAL A 89 -34.23 -13.81 8.60
CA VAL A 89 -32.84 -13.51 9.00
C VAL A 89 -31.82 -14.33 8.21
N ILE A 90 -32.12 -15.59 7.89
CA ILE A 90 -31.27 -16.43 7.03
C ILE A 90 -31.20 -15.82 5.62
N GLU A 91 -32.34 -15.50 5.02
CA GLU A 91 -32.42 -14.91 3.67
C GLU A 91 -31.68 -13.56 3.61
N GLU A 92 -31.83 -12.71 4.61
CA GLU A 92 -31.09 -11.44 4.75
C GLU A 92 -29.58 -11.66 4.87
N ALA A 93 -29.13 -12.63 5.68
CA ALA A 93 -27.72 -12.92 5.82
C ALA A 93 -27.09 -13.40 4.51
N LEU A 94 -27.79 -14.28 3.78
CA LEU A 94 -27.36 -14.75 2.46
C LEU A 94 -27.39 -13.64 1.39
N ASP A 95 -28.26 -12.63 1.53
CA ASP A 95 -28.30 -11.48 0.64
C ASP A 95 -27.14 -10.51 0.90
N ASN A 96 -26.91 -10.16 2.17
CA ASN A 96 -25.77 -9.35 2.60
C ASN A 96 -24.42 -9.98 2.18
N TYR A 97 -24.36 -11.31 2.23
CA TYR A 97 -23.19 -12.06 1.83
C TYR A 97 -22.81 -11.85 0.34
N LYS A 98 -23.77 -11.55 -0.55
CA LYS A 98 -23.50 -11.39 -2.00
C LYS A 98 -22.46 -10.31 -2.31
N SER A 99 -22.41 -9.24 -1.52
CA SER A 99 -21.40 -8.17 -1.69
C SER A 99 -20.02 -8.51 -1.13
N LEU A 100 -19.89 -9.64 -0.43
CA LEU A 100 -18.69 -10.04 0.31
C LEU A 100 -17.92 -11.19 -0.37
N GLN A 101 -18.43 -11.69 -1.50
CA GLN A 101 -17.85 -12.81 -2.24
C GLN A 101 -16.41 -12.50 -2.68
N MET A 102 -15.49 -13.41 -2.36
CA MET A 102 -14.07 -13.23 -2.57
C MET A 102 -13.59 -13.78 -3.91
N ASP A 103 -14.16 -14.89 -4.40
CA ASP A 103 -13.79 -15.52 -5.67
C ASP A 103 -14.92 -16.32 -6.34
N GLU A 104 -14.62 -16.99 -7.45
CA GLU A 104 -15.59 -17.81 -8.20
C GLU A 104 -16.01 -19.09 -7.48
N GLN A 105 -15.15 -19.66 -6.63
CA GLN A 105 -15.50 -20.85 -5.86
C GLN A 105 -16.47 -20.50 -4.72
N ASP A 106 -16.22 -19.40 -4.01
CA ASP A 106 -17.11 -18.79 -3.03
C ASP A 106 -18.50 -18.52 -3.64
N LYS A 107 -18.55 -17.87 -4.82
CA LYS A 107 -19.81 -17.67 -5.58
C LYS A 107 -20.56 -18.98 -5.84
N THR A 108 -19.83 -20.02 -6.22
CA THR A 108 -20.40 -21.33 -6.53
C THR A 108 -20.97 -22.00 -5.27
N LEU A 109 -20.26 -21.89 -4.13
CA LEU A 109 -20.71 -22.41 -2.84
C LEU A 109 -21.99 -21.70 -2.38
N LEU A 110 -22.04 -20.37 -2.43
CA LEU A 110 -23.24 -19.61 -2.07
C LEU A 110 -24.45 -20.01 -2.93
N ALA A 111 -24.26 -20.13 -4.25
CA ALA A 111 -25.35 -20.50 -5.16
C ALA A 111 -25.90 -21.91 -4.86
N ALA A 112 -25.02 -22.85 -4.51
CA ALA A 112 -25.43 -24.19 -4.09
C ALA A 112 -26.22 -24.17 -2.77
N GLU A 113 -25.76 -23.39 -1.78
CA GLU A 113 -26.43 -23.22 -0.50
C GLU A 113 -27.81 -22.59 -0.66
N GLN A 114 -27.94 -21.53 -1.46
CA GLN A 114 -29.23 -20.90 -1.75
C GLN A 114 -30.24 -21.89 -2.33
N LYS A 115 -29.81 -22.76 -3.24
CA LYS A 115 -30.65 -23.82 -3.80
C LYS A 115 -31.06 -24.84 -2.72
N MET A 116 -30.13 -25.25 -1.86
CA MET A 116 -30.40 -26.20 -0.78
C MET A 116 -31.34 -25.61 0.29
N PHE A 117 -31.16 -24.33 0.66
CA PHE A 117 -32.10 -23.61 1.52
C PHE A 117 -33.49 -23.54 0.92
N ALA A 118 -33.62 -23.24 -0.38
CA ALA A 118 -34.92 -23.24 -1.05
C ALA A 118 -35.61 -24.61 -0.98
N SER A 119 -34.88 -25.69 -1.26
CA SER A 119 -35.40 -27.06 -1.11
C SER A 119 -35.79 -27.40 0.33
N TYR A 120 -35.00 -26.94 1.31
CA TYR A 120 -35.28 -27.17 2.72
C TYR A 120 -36.53 -26.41 3.18
N PHE A 121 -36.68 -25.15 2.78
CA PHE A 121 -37.85 -24.34 3.11
C PHE A 121 -39.13 -24.87 2.48
N ASP A 122 -39.06 -25.44 1.28
CA ASP A 122 -40.18 -26.14 0.66
C ASP A 122 -40.63 -27.35 1.50
N GLN A 123 -39.69 -28.23 1.87
CA GLN A 123 -39.99 -29.38 2.73
C GLN A 123 -40.49 -28.96 4.12
N MET A 124 -39.88 -27.94 4.71
CA MET A 124 -40.31 -27.35 5.98
C MET A 124 -41.78 -26.92 5.92
N ASN A 125 -42.20 -26.25 4.85
CA ASN A 125 -43.59 -25.82 4.70
C ASN A 125 -44.56 -27.00 4.65
N HIS A 126 -44.19 -28.10 3.99
CA HIS A 126 -44.99 -29.33 4.00
C HIS A 126 -45.07 -29.96 5.39
N VAL A 127 -43.97 -29.97 6.15
CA VAL A 127 -43.95 -30.45 7.55
C VAL A 127 -44.88 -29.60 8.42
N LEU A 128 -44.82 -28.27 8.29
CA LEU A 128 -45.70 -27.36 9.03
C LEU A 128 -47.17 -27.58 8.70
N ALA A 129 -47.52 -27.77 7.42
CA ALA A 129 -48.89 -28.03 6.99
C ALA A 129 -49.47 -29.31 7.62
N LEU A 130 -48.71 -30.42 7.60
CA LEU A 130 -49.12 -31.67 8.24
C LEU A 130 -49.15 -31.57 9.76
N SER A 131 -48.19 -30.86 10.34
CA SER A 131 -48.12 -30.66 11.77
C SER A 131 -49.31 -29.86 12.30
N ASN A 132 -49.78 -28.84 11.58
CA ASN A 132 -50.97 -28.05 11.96
C ASN A 132 -52.24 -28.89 12.05
N THR A 133 -52.36 -29.98 11.31
CA THR A 133 -53.50 -30.90 11.38
C THR A 133 -53.26 -32.08 12.32
N ASN A 134 -52.17 -32.09 13.08
CA ASN A 134 -51.71 -33.22 13.90
C ASN A 134 -51.58 -34.54 13.11
N ALA A 135 -51.26 -34.46 11.82
CA ALA A 135 -51.11 -35.64 10.98
C ALA A 135 -49.86 -36.44 11.40
N PRO A 136 -49.96 -37.76 11.65
CA PRO A 136 -48.81 -38.58 12.07
C PRO A 136 -47.68 -38.60 11.03
N GLU A 137 -48.00 -38.36 9.75
CA GLU A 137 -47.06 -38.26 8.64
C GLU A 137 -46.05 -37.10 8.81
N ALA A 138 -46.38 -36.08 9.61
CA ALA A 138 -45.48 -34.94 9.88
C ALA A 138 -44.12 -35.38 10.43
N VAL A 139 -44.08 -36.45 11.24
CA VAL A 139 -42.83 -36.99 11.80
C VAL A 139 -41.93 -37.59 10.73
N GLY A 140 -42.51 -38.35 9.79
CA GLY A 140 -41.76 -38.94 8.68
C GLY A 140 -41.18 -37.85 7.77
N LEU A 141 -41.97 -36.84 7.44
CA LEU A 141 -41.52 -35.74 6.60
C LEU A 141 -40.48 -34.85 7.30
N LEU A 142 -40.58 -34.68 8.62
CA LEU A 142 -39.56 -34.02 9.42
C LEU A 142 -38.21 -34.76 9.32
N GLN A 143 -38.21 -36.08 9.37
CA GLN A 143 -36.99 -36.89 9.22
C GLN A 143 -36.39 -36.76 7.80
N GLU A 144 -37.21 -36.62 6.77
CA GLU A 144 -36.73 -36.34 5.41
C GLU A 144 -36.10 -34.95 5.30
N ALA A 145 -36.76 -33.93 5.87
CA ALA A 145 -36.23 -32.58 5.97
C ALA A 145 -34.91 -32.53 6.75
N ASP A 146 -34.76 -33.36 7.79
CA ASP A 146 -33.54 -33.44 8.58
C ASP A 146 -32.34 -34.00 7.79
N LYS A 147 -32.55 -34.94 6.86
CA LYS A 147 -31.48 -35.43 5.97
C LYS A 147 -30.93 -34.32 5.10
N LEU A 148 -31.82 -33.53 4.49
CA LEU A 148 -31.42 -32.34 3.75
C LEU A 148 -30.72 -31.34 4.67
N ALA A 149 -31.17 -31.28 5.92
CA ALA A 149 -30.65 -30.32 6.86
C ALA A 149 -29.20 -30.58 7.30
N VAL A 150 -28.87 -31.85 7.49
CA VAL A 150 -27.49 -32.29 7.77
C VAL A 150 -26.58 -31.99 6.59
N MET A 151 -27.04 -32.27 5.36
CA MET A 151 -26.26 -31.94 4.15
C MET A 151 -26.01 -30.44 4.01
N LEU A 152 -27.01 -29.62 4.29
CA LEU A 152 -26.88 -28.16 4.24
C LEU A 152 -25.92 -27.63 5.32
N THR A 153 -25.97 -28.18 6.54
CA THR A 153 -25.03 -27.83 7.61
C THR A 153 -23.59 -28.10 7.17
N ALA A 154 -23.32 -29.29 6.63
CA ALA A 154 -21.98 -29.65 6.15
C ALA A 154 -21.50 -28.73 5.01
N LYS A 155 -22.41 -28.22 4.17
CA LYS A 155 -22.06 -27.27 3.10
C LYS A 155 -21.73 -25.88 3.62
N LEU A 156 -22.49 -25.38 4.60
CA LEU A 156 -22.18 -24.13 5.28
C LEU A 156 -20.83 -24.22 6.01
N ASP A 157 -20.55 -25.33 6.70
CA ASP A 157 -19.25 -25.57 7.34
C ASP A 157 -18.10 -25.55 6.32
N GLU A 158 -18.26 -26.24 5.19
CA GLU A 158 -17.29 -26.25 4.09
C GLU A 158 -17.01 -24.83 3.59
N HIS A 159 -18.06 -24.02 3.44
CA HIS A 159 -17.96 -22.65 2.95
C HIS A 159 -17.32 -21.69 3.97
N ILE A 160 -17.68 -21.81 5.24
CA ILE A 160 -17.05 -21.05 6.33
C ILE A 160 -15.55 -21.36 6.40
N VAL A 161 -15.18 -22.65 6.37
CA VAL A 161 -13.77 -23.09 6.36
C VAL A 161 -13.05 -22.61 5.11
N TYR A 162 -13.71 -22.62 3.95
CA TYR A 162 -13.17 -22.09 2.71
C TYR A 162 -12.78 -20.61 2.85
N ASN A 163 -13.69 -19.77 3.35
CA ASN A 163 -13.45 -18.35 3.54
C ASN A 163 -12.42 -18.06 4.62
N GLN A 164 -12.40 -18.85 5.70
CA GLN A 164 -11.34 -18.77 6.72
C GLN A 164 -9.97 -19.02 6.10
N ARG A 165 -9.83 -20.09 5.32
CA ARG A 165 -8.57 -20.43 4.63
C ARG A 165 -8.16 -19.33 3.66
N LEU A 166 -9.10 -18.82 2.85
CA LEU A 166 -8.83 -17.75 1.89
C LEU A 166 -8.40 -16.46 2.60
N SER A 167 -9.11 -16.06 3.65
CA SER A 167 -8.78 -14.87 4.46
C SER A 167 -7.40 -14.98 5.13
N LEU A 168 -7.06 -16.16 5.65
CA LEU A 168 -5.74 -16.42 6.24
C LEU A 168 -4.63 -16.41 5.18
N GLN A 169 -4.89 -16.97 3.99
CA GLN A 169 -3.96 -16.95 2.88
C GLN A 169 -3.72 -15.52 2.38
N ASP A 170 -4.77 -14.71 2.26
CA ASP A 170 -4.67 -13.31 1.88
C ASP A 170 -3.89 -12.50 2.92
N ALA A 171 -4.14 -12.73 4.22
CA ALA A 171 -3.38 -12.09 5.29
C ALA A 171 -1.88 -12.45 5.25
N ALA A 172 -1.54 -13.72 4.95
CA ALA A 172 -0.16 -14.15 4.79
C ALA A 172 0.50 -13.51 3.56
N ASN A 173 -0.19 -13.54 2.41
CA ASN A 173 0.29 -12.89 1.18
C ASN A 173 0.50 -11.38 1.37
N ALA A 174 -0.37 -10.71 2.12
CA ALA A 174 -0.23 -9.29 2.40
C ALA A 174 1.02 -8.96 3.23
N ALA A 175 1.45 -9.85 4.13
CA ALA A 175 2.69 -9.70 4.88
C ALA A 175 3.93 -9.79 3.96
N ASP A 176 3.94 -10.76 3.04
CA ASP A 176 5.02 -10.93 2.06
C ASP A 176 5.07 -9.77 1.06
N ILE A 177 3.91 -9.31 0.57
CA ILE A 177 3.80 -8.14 -0.31
C ILE A 177 4.34 -6.90 0.39
N LYS A 178 3.97 -6.66 1.67
CA LYS A 178 4.50 -5.54 2.44
C LYS A 178 6.02 -5.57 2.51
N GLN A 179 6.64 -6.74 2.72
CA GLN A 179 8.09 -6.85 2.78
C GLN A 179 8.74 -6.54 1.43
N ALA A 180 8.21 -7.07 0.33
CA ALA A 180 8.70 -6.79 -1.02
C ALA A 180 8.63 -5.28 -1.36
N VAL A 181 7.47 -4.66 -1.09
CA VAL A 181 7.19 -3.23 -1.26
C VAL A 181 8.22 -2.36 -0.49
N VAL A 182 8.51 -2.70 0.76
CA VAL A 182 9.51 -1.96 1.56
C VAL A 182 10.91 -2.03 0.93
N TRP A 183 11.33 -3.21 0.46
CA TRP A 183 12.64 -3.38 -0.19
C TRP A 183 12.72 -2.64 -1.54
N GLU A 184 11.65 -2.66 -2.33
CA GLU A 184 11.56 -1.88 -3.57
C GLU A 184 11.65 -0.37 -3.29
N PHE A 185 10.90 0.14 -2.32
CA PHE A 185 10.98 1.54 -1.89
C PHE A 185 12.39 1.92 -1.44
N LEU A 186 13.01 1.08 -0.61
CA LEU A 186 14.37 1.30 -0.13
C LEU A 186 15.39 1.34 -1.28
N GLY A 187 15.27 0.43 -2.25
CA GLY A 187 16.12 0.39 -3.44
C GLY A 187 16.02 1.68 -4.26
N ILE A 188 14.81 2.18 -4.50
CA ILE A 188 14.58 3.44 -5.22
C ILE A 188 15.12 4.63 -4.42
N ALA A 189 14.89 4.67 -3.11
CA ALA A 189 15.39 5.74 -2.25
C ALA A 189 16.93 5.82 -2.25
N VAL A 190 17.61 4.66 -2.14
CA VAL A 190 19.07 4.57 -2.21
C VAL A 190 19.60 5.00 -3.59
N LEU A 191 18.93 4.61 -4.67
CA LEU A 191 19.28 5.02 -6.03
C LEU A 191 19.16 6.55 -6.20
N CYS A 192 18.04 7.14 -5.78
CA CYS A 192 17.82 8.59 -5.82
C CYS A 192 18.90 9.34 -5.01
N LEU A 193 19.21 8.86 -3.80
CA LEU A 193 20.26 9.43 -2.97
C LEU A 193 21.63 9.34 -3.65
N GLY A 194 21.96 8.20 -4.25
CA GLY A 194 23.19 7.99 -5.00
C GLY A 194 23.34 8.97 -6.17
N ILE A 195 22.27 9.21 -6.93
CA ILE A 195 22.24 10.18 -8.04
C ILE A 195 22.47 11.60 -7.53
N ILE A 196 21.80 12.01 -6.44
CA ILE A 196 21.96 13.34 -5.84
C ILE A 196 23.41 13.55 -5.36
N ILE A 197 23.99 12.57 -4.66
CA ILE A 197 25.38 12.62 -4.19
C ILE A 197 26.33 12.71 -5.40
N ALA A 198 26.15 11.87 -6.41
CA ALA A 198 26.99 11.87 -7.61
C ALA A 198 26.94 13.21 -8.35
N LEU A 199 25.76 13.79 -8.53
CA LEU A 199 25.57 15.12 -9.12
C LEU A 199 26.23 16.21 -8.26
N GLY A 200 26.04 16.17 -6.94
CA GLY A 200 26.66 17.12 -6.01
C GLY A 200 28.19 17.08 -6.06
N VAL A 201 28.78 15.89 -6.03
CA VAL A 201 30.24 15.69 -6.18
C VAL A 201 30.71 16.17 -7.55
N TRP A 202 29.99 15.84 -8.62
CA TRP A 202 30.35 16.25 -9.98
C TRP A 202 30.33 17.77 -10.17
N ILE A 203 29.29 18.46 -9.70
CA ILE A 203 29.18 19.92 -9.74
C ILE A 203 30.31 20.55 -8.91
N THR A 204 30.56 20.04 -7.71
CA THR A 204 31.60 20.56 -6.81
C THR A 204 32.99 20.41 -7.43
N LYS A 205 33.33 19.24 -7.99
CA LYS A 205 34.61 19.02 -8.68
C LYS A 205 34.77 19.94 -9.89
N ARG A 206 33.74 20.08 -10.73
CA ARG A 206 33.74 20.97 -11.90
C ARG A 206 33.90 22.44 -11.49
N LEU A 207 33.27 22.86 -10.40
CA LEU A 207 33.37 24.24 -9.89
C LEU A 207 34.77 24.53 -9.37
N ARG A 208 35.34 23.64 -8.54
CA ARG A 208 36.72 23.79 -8.04
C ARG A 208 37.74 23.82 -9.18
N ALA A 209 37.59 22.96 -10.19
CA ALA A 209 38.46 22.98 -11.37
C ALA A 209 38.39 24.28 -12.17
N GLN A 210 37.23 24.96 -12.21
CA GLN A 210 37.08 26.25 -12.90
C GLN A 210 37.65 27.42 -12.08
N LEU A 211 37.53 27.37 -10.76
CA LEU A 211 38.01 28.44 -9.87
C LEU A 211 39.51 28.30 -9.56
N GLY A 212 40.05 27.09 -9.52
CA GLY A 212 41.45 26.77 -9.19
C GLY A 212 41.71 26.70 -7.68
N VAL A 213 40.95 27.45 -6.90
CA VAL A 213 40.95 27.47 -5.43
C VAL A 213 39.51 27.52 -4.90
N GLU A 214 39.34 27.49 -3.58
CA GLU A 214 38.02 27.65 -2.98
C GLU A 214 37.43 29.06 -3.22
N PRO A 215 36.10 29.22 -3.35
CA PRO A 215 35.50 30.53 -3.64
C PRO A 215 35.89 31.64 -2.65
N ALA A 216 36.00 31.30 -1.37
CA ALA A 216 36.42 32.25 -0.33
C ALA A 216 37.88 32.69 -0.53
N GLU A 217 38.77 31.76 -0.82
CA GLU A 217 40.19 32.04 -1.10
C GLU A 217 40.35 32.87 -2.38
N LEU A 218 39.59 32.56 -3.44
CA LEU A 218 39.61 33.34 -4.68
C LEU A 218 39.18 34.80 -4.44
N THR A 219 38.21 35.02 -3.54
CA THR A 219 37.75 36.37 -3.19
C THR A 219 38.85 37.16 -2.49
N VAL A 220 39.61 36.52 -1.60
CA VAL A 220 40.77 37.15 -0.93
C VAL A 220 41.87 37.48 -1.94
N ILE A 221 42.20 36.55 -2.83
CA ILE A 221 43.20 36.76 -3.89
C ILE A 221 42.79 37.93 -4.79
N ALA A 222 41.53 37.96 -5.26
CA ALA A 222 41.03 39.02 -6.11
C ALA A 222 41.06 40.38 -5.42
N ARG A 223 40.71 40.44 -4.12
CA ARG A 223 40.75 41.67 -3.33
C ARG A 223 42.17 42.21 -3.17
N ASN A 224 43.10 41.36 -2.73
CA ASN A 224 44.50 41.75 -2.54
C ASN A 224 45.13 42.21 -3.85
N PHE A 225 44.79 41.57 -4.97
CA PHE A 225 45.23 41.96 -6.30
C PHE A 225 44.74 43.37 -6.68
N VAL A 226 43.47 43.69 -6.43
CA VAL A 226 42.91 45.04 -6.69
C VAL A 226 43.51 46.09 -5.76
N GLU A 227 43.84 45.73 -4.52
CA GLU A 227 44.53 46.60 -3.55
C GLU A 227 46.03 46.80 -3.89
N GLY A 228 46.53 46.24 -5.00
CA GLY A 228 47.91 46.40 -5.46
C GLY A 228 48.92 45.50 -4.74
N ASN A 229 48.45 44.56 -3.92
CA ASN A 229 49.32 43.59 -3.27
C ASN A 229 49.69 42.45 -4.23
N LEU A 230 50.74 42.70 -5.03
CA LEU A 230 51.30 41.71 -5.96
C LEU A 230 52.27 40.71 -5.28
N THR A 231 52.43 40.75 -3.96
CA THR A 231 53.34 39.83 -3.25
C THR A 231 52.66 38.56 -2.75
N GLN A 232 51.32 38.48 -2.80
CA GLN A 232 50.59 37.30 -2.36
C GLN A 232 50.93 36.08 -3.23
N LYS A 233 51.35 34.98 -2.58
CA LYS A 233 51.64 33.72 -3.27
C LYS A 233 50.35 32.96 -3.59
N ILE A 234 50.02 32.84 -4.86
CA ILE A 234 48.90 32.02 -5.36
C ILE A 234 49.41 30.59 -5.63
N VAL A 235 49.09 29.66 -4.74
CA VAL A 235 49.47 28.24 -4.85
C VAL A 235 48.43 27.50 -5.69
N LEU A 236 48.85 26.92 -6.81
CA LEU A 236 47.99 26.16 -7.71
C LEU A 236 48.69 24.86 -8.10
N PRO A 237 47.94 23.79 -8.37
CA PRO A 237 48.49 22.58 -8.99
C PRO A 237 49.19 22.91 -10.31
N GLU A 238 50.29 22.22 -10.63
CA GLU A 238 51.01 22.43 -11.90
C GLU A 238 50.18 22.08 -13.15
N THR A 239 49.14 21.26 -12.95
CA THR A 239 48.18 20.87 -13.98
C THR A 239 47.13 21.94 -14.27
N ASP A 240 47.01 22.96 -13.43
CA ASP A 240 46.05 24.05 -13.61
C ASP A 240 46.62 25.15 -14.54
N LYS A 241 46.03 25.26 -15.73
CA LYS A 241 46.41 26.24 -16.76
C LYS A 241 45.24 27.08 -17.28
N SER A 242 44.07 26.96 -16.66
CA SER A 242 42.83 27.54 -17.21
C SER A 242 41.88 28.09 -16.17
N SER A 243 42.16 27.90 -14.88
CA SER A 243 41.31 28.44 -13.83
C SER A 243 41.38 29.96 -13.74
N VAL A 244 40.39 30.52 -13.04
CA VAL A 244 40.37 31.95 -12.72
C VAL A 244 41.59 32.32 -11.85
N ALA A 245 41.92 31.51 -10.85
CA ALA A 245 43.10 31.74 -10.01
C ALA A 245 44.40 31.69 -10.83
N TYR A 246 44.52 30.78 -11.80
CA TYR A 246 45.65 30.74 -12.73
C TYR A 246 45.75 32.03 -13.54
N SER A 247 44.63 32.51 -14.07
CA SER A 247 44.57 33.75 -14.85
C SER A 247 45.01 34.97 -14.03
N ILE A 248 44.59 35.06 -12.75
CA ILE A 248 45.05 36.12 -11.84
C ILE A 248 46.55 36.00 -11.57
N ARG A 249 47.08 34.79 -11.34
CA ARG A 249 48.52 34.57 -11.13
C ARG A 249 49.37 34.97 -12.34
N VAL A 250 48.91 34.68 -13.56
CA VAL A 250 49.59 35.10 -14.79
C VAL A 250 49.59 36.62 -14.88
N LEU A 251 48.44 37.26 -14.65
CA LEU A 251 48.31 38.72 -14.69
C LEU A 251 49.20 39.41 -13.63
N GLN A 252 49.23 38.89 -12.40
CA GLN A 252 50.12 39.34 -11.33
C GLN A 252 51.58 39.32 -11.76
N ARG A 253 52.06 38.22 -12.36
CA ARG A 253 53.43 38.11 -12.87
C ARG A 253 53.74 39.09 -14.00
N THR A 254 52.78 39.29 -14.91
CA THR A 254 52.95 40.25 -16.00
C THR A 254 53.05 41.68 -15.48
N LEU A 255 52.21 42.06 -14.51
CA LEU A 255 52.27 43.38 -13.87
C LEU A 255 53.56 43.57 -13.05
N ASP A 256 53.96 42.58 -12.25
CA ASP A 256 55.24 42.62 -11.53
C ASP A 256 56.41 42.83 -12.48
N GLY A 257 56.43 42.11 -13.61
CA GLY A 257 57.44 42.27 -14.65
C GLY A 257 57.44 43.66 -15.30
N LEU A 258 56.26 44.25 -15.52
CA LEU A 258 56.13 45.62 -16.04
C LEU A 258 56.58 46.67 -15.02
N VAL A 259 56.25 46.49 -13.74
CA VAL A 259 56.70 47.40 -12.66
C VAL A 259 58.22 47.33 -12.51
N GLN A 260 58.80 46.14 -12.55
CA GLN A 260 60.26 45.95 -12.50
C GLN A 260 60.96 46.56 -13.72
N SER A 261 60.41 46.39 -14.93
CA SER A 261 61.00 46.97 -16.14
C SER A 261 60.92 48.49 -16.15
N LEU A 262 59.80 49.08 -15.72
CA LEU A 262 59.67 50.53 -15.55
C LEU A 262 60.63 51.07 -14.48
N GLY A 263 60.79 50.37 -13.36
CA GLY A 263 61.76 50.72 -12.33
C GLY A 263 63.21 50.70 -12.84
N TYR A 264 63.55 49.69 -13.65
CA TYR A 264 64.86 49.59 -14.29
C TYR A 264 65.12 50.75 -15.27
N VAL A 265 64.13 51.10 -16.10
CA VAL A 265 64.23 52.24 -17.04
C VAL A 265 64.34 53.57 -16.30
N SER A 266 63.59 53.76 -15.22
CA SER A 266 63.68 54.97 -14.38
C SER A 266 65.08 55.14 -13.78
N GLN A 267 65.70 54.06 -13.31
CA GLN A 267 67.06 54.09 -12.73
C GLN A 267 68.17 54.31 -13.76
N GLN A 268 67.91 54.11 -15.05
CA GLN A 268 68.87 54.39 -16.13
C GLN A 268 68.78 55.83 -16.67
N HIS A 269 67.72 56.56 -16.34
CA HIS A 269 67.46 57.92 -16.83
C HIS A 269 67.58 59.02 -15.77
N ASP A 270 67.94 58.67 -14.53
CA ASP A 270 68.44 59.55 -13.48
C ASP A 270 69.98 59.47 -13.41
#